data_AF-U2GGH2-F1
#
_entry.id   AF-U2GGH2-F1
#
_cell.length_a   1.000
_cell.length_b   1.000
_cell.length_c   1.000
_cell.angle_alpha   90.00
_cell.angle_beta   90.00
_cell.angle_gamma   90.00
#
_symmetry.space_group_name_H-M   'P 1'
#
loop_
_entity.id
_entity.type
_entity.pdbx_description
1 polymer ?
#
loop_
_entity_poly.entity_id
_entity_poly.type
_entity_poly.pdbx_seq_one_letter_code
_entity_poly.pdbx_strand_id
1 'polypeptide(L)'
;MGFLATKLPIVGFALAALLGLACVNLFLENSRLEGENSVLDKDIGDLKEKNERLTKDYATVKNNLNACNSSLSLQNEAIKAAAVKIDDTPSKEAERIKKIYVKDKSCEAELAAYKELFRD
;
A
#
# COMPACT_ATOMS: atom_id res chain seq x y z
N MET A 1 41.20 -49.58 62.48
CA MET A 1 40.64 -50.04 61.17
C MET A 1 39.14 -49.76 60.99
N GLY A 2 38.30 -49.70 62.04
CA GLY A 2 36.84 -49.55 61.88
C GLY A 2 36.29 -48.16 61.47
N PHE A 3 37.05 -47.08 61.70
CA PHE A 3 36.59 -45.70 61.43
C PHE A 3 36.66 -45.32 59.93
N LEU A 4 37.66 -45.84 59.20
CA LEU A 4 37.81 -45.60 57.76
C LEU A 4 36.79 -46.38 56.93
N ALA A 5 36.48 -47.63 57.33
CA ALA A 5 35.57 -48.50 56.59
C ALA A 5 34.10 -48.03 56.60
N THR A 6 33.68 -47.27 57.62
CA THR A 6 32.29 -46.81 57.78
C THR A 6 32.02 -45.44 57.14
N LYS A 7 33.04 -44.61 56.88
CA LYS A 7 32.90 -43.25 56.32
C LYS A 7 33.04 -43.19 54.79
N LEU A 8 33.87 -44.05 54.20
CA LEU A 8 34.06 -44.18 52.74
C LEU A 8 32.76 -44.39 51.94
N PRO A 9 31.84 -45.30 52.32
CA PRO A 9 30.59 -45.47 51.59
C PRO A 9 29.69 -44.22 51.67
N ILE A 10 29.65 -43.53 52.81
CA ILE A 10 28.84 -42.32 53.00
C ILE A 10 29.31 -41.19 52.06
N VAL A 11 30.63 -41.01 51.92
CA VAL A 11 31.21 -40.04 50.99
C VAL A 11 30.91 -40.42 49.53
N GLY A 12 30.98 -41.71 49.19
CA GLY A 12 30.61 -42.21 47.86
C GLY A 12 29.14 -41.97 47.51
N PHE A 13 28.22 -42.21 48.45
CA PHE A 13 26.78 -41.92 48.27
C PHE A 13 26.50 -40.43 48.12
N ALA A 14 27.16 -39.57 48.91
CA ALA A 14 27.01 -38.13 48.80
C ALA A 14 27.47 -37.61 47.42
N LEU A 15 28.60 -38.12 46.92
CA LEU A 15 29.10 -37.75 45.59
C LEU A 15 28.17 -38.24 44.46
N ALA A 16 27.65 -39.46 44.58
CA ALA A 16 26.69 -40.01 43.62
C ALA A 16 25.38 -39.21 43.60
N ALA A 17 24.89 -38.78 44.76
CA ALA A 17 23.69 -37.94 44.85
C ALA A 17 23.90 -36.56 44.20
N LEU A 18 25.06 -35.93 44.40
CA LEU A 18 25.39 -34.66 43.76
C LEU A 18 25.53 -34.78 42.24
N LEU A 19 26.18 -35.85 41.76
CA LEU A 19 26.27 -36.15 40.32
C LEU A 19 24.89 -36.40 39.72
N GLY A 20 24.04 -37.18 40.39
CA GLY A 20 22.67 -37.43 39.97
C GLY A 20 21.85 -36.14 39.86
N LEU A 21 21.94 -35.26 40.86
CA LEU A 21 21.25 -33.96 40.86
C LEU A 21 21.74 -33.07 39.72
N ALA A 22 23.05 -33.03 39.46
CA ALA A 22 23.63 -32.27 38.36
C ALA A 22 23.15 -32.79 36.99
N CYS A 23 23.10 -34.12 36.81
CA CYS A 23 22.59 -34.72 35.57
C CYS A 23 21.11 -34.42 35.34
N VAL A 24 20.28 -34.45 36.38
CA VAL A 24 18.85 -34.11 36.27
C VAL A 24 18.65 -32.64 35.90
N ASN A 25 19.40 -31.73 36.52
CA ASN A 25 19.34 -30.31 36.18
C ASN A 25 19.77 -30.05 34.73
N LEU A 26 20.87 -30.68 34.28
CA LEU A 26 21.35 -30.57 32.91
C LEU A 26 20.30 -31.10 31.90
N PHE A 27 19.66 -32.23 32.21
CA PHE A 27 18.62 -32.80 31.36
C PHE A 27 17.41 -31.85 31.24
N LEU A 28 16.97 -31.27 32.36
CA LEU A 28 15.85 -30.34 32.38
C LEU A 28 16.13 -29.08 31.55
N GLU A 29 17.34 -28.51 31.69
CA GLU A 29 17.77 -27.36 30.89
C GLU A 29 17.86 -27.69 29.41
N ASN A 30 18.40 -28.85 29.06
CA ASN A 30 18.52 -29.28 27.67
C ASN A 30 17.14 -29.46 27.02
N SER A 31 16.18 -30.08 27.71
CA SER A 31 14.80 -30.20 27.22
C SER A 31 14.11 -28.83 27.07
N ARG A 32 14.39 -27.89 27.98
CA ARG A 32 13.85 -26.52 27.87
C ARG A 32 14.42 -25.81 26.64
N LEU A 33 15.72 -25.88 26.42
CA LEU A 33 16.39 -25.28 25.26
C LEU A 33 15.92 -25.90 23.94
N GLU A 34 15.70 -27.21 23.91
CA GLU A 34 15.13 -27.90 22.74
C GLU A 34 13.71 -27.39 22.43
N GLY A 35 12.89 -27.20 23.47
CA GLY A 35 11.57 -26.57 23.34
C GLY A 35 11.66 -25.14 22.78
N GLU A 36 12.51 -24.29 23.35
CA GLU A 36 12.69 -22.91 22.89
C GLU A 36 13.20 -22.85 21.44
N ASN A 37 14.16 -23.71 21.06
CA ASN A 37 14.64 -23.81 19.69
C ASN A 37 13.54 -24.23 18.71
N SER A 38 12.68 -25.19 19.10
CA SER A 38 11.59 -25.64 18.23
C SER A 38 10.56 -24.53 17.95
N VAL A 39 10.28 -23.69 18.96
CA VAL A 39 9.39 -22.53 18.80
C VAL A 39 10.04 -21.48 17.90
N LEU A 40 11.33 -21.19 18.13
CA LEU A 40 12.07 -20.21 17.34
C LEU A 40 12.18 -20.63 15.87
N ASP A 41 12.44 -21.90 15.59
CA ASP A 41 12.49 -22.43 14.22
C ASP A 41 11.15 -22.27 13.50
N LYS A 42 10.04 -22.51 14.21
CA LYS A 42 8.70 -22.29 13.68
C LYS A 42 8.45 -20.81 13.39
N ASP A 43 8.78 -19.92 14.31
CA ASP A 43 8.59 -18.48 14.13
C ASP A 43 9.44 -17.94 12.97
N ILE A 44 10.67 -18.42 12.81
CA ILE A 44 11.54 -18.09 11.66
C ILE A 44 10.90 -18.59 10.36
N GLY A 45 10.35 -19.81 10.35
CA GLY A 45 9.64 -20.37 9.21
C GLY A 45 8.44 -19.51 8.79
N ASP A 46 7.59 -19.17 9.76
CA ASP A 46 6.40 -18.33 9.54
C ASP A 46 6.77 -16.93 9.04
N LEU A 47 7.82 -16.32 9.61
CA LEU A 47 8.32 -15.02 9.16
C LEU A 47 8.89 -15.07 7.75
N LYS A 48 9.60 -16.16 7.40
CA LYS A 48 10.14 -16.36 6.06
C LYS A 48 9.01 -16.48 5.04
N GLU A 49 7.99 -17.29 5.32
CA GLU A 49 6.82 -17.43 4.43
C GLU A 49 6.09 -16.10 4.23
N LYS A 50 5.86 -15.37 5.33
CA LYS A 50 5.23 -14.03 5.27
C LYS A 50 6.06 -13.07 4.43
N ASN A 51 7.39 -13.08 4.58
CA ASN A 51 8.28 -12.19 3.83
C ASN A 51 8.31 -12.54 2.32
N GLU A 52 8.32 -13.84 1.99
CA GLU A 52 8.22 -14.30 0.60
C GLU A 52 6.88 -13.88 -0.04
N ARG A 53 5.77 -14.01 0.69
CA ARG A 53 4.45 -13.57 0.23
C ARG A 53 4.42 -12.05 0.03
N LEU A 54 4.89 -11.29 1.00
CA LEU A 54 4.91 -9.83 0.93
C LEU A 54 5.79 -9.32 -0.22
N THR A 55 6.91 -9.99 -0.49
CA THR A 55 7.79 -9.67 -1.62
C THR A 55 7.08 -9.90 -2.96
N LYS A 56 6.34 -11.01 -3.10
CA LYS A 56 5.53 -11.30 -4.30
C LYS A 56 4.39 -10.29 -4.49
N ASP A 57 3.68 -9.96 -3.41
CA ASP A 57 2.58 -9.00 -3.44
C ASP A 57 3.10 -7.60 -3.82
N TYR A 58 4.24 -7.20 -3.25
CA TYR A 58 4.90 -5.93 -3.60
C TYR A 58 5.27 -5.87 -5.08
N ALA A 59 5.87 -6.92 -5.63
CA ALA A 59 6.21 -6.98 -7.05
C ALA A 59 4.96 -6.88 -7.94
N THR A 60 3.88 -7.58 -7.57
CA THR A 60 2.60 -7.55 -8.28
C THR A 60 1.99 -6.14 -8.28
N VAL A 61 1.87 -5.52 -7.10
CA VAL A 61 1.32 -4.17 -6.96
C VAL A 61 2.17 -3.15 -7.72
N LYS A 62 3.50 -3.25 -7.66
CA LYS A 62 4.42 -2.37 -8.40
C LYS A 62 4.22 -2.48 -9.91
N ASN A 63 4.10 -3.71 -10.44
CA ASN A 63 3.86 -3.92 -11.86
C ASN A 63 2.49 -3.38 -12.31
N ASN A 64 1.45 -3.61 -11.51
CA ASN A 64 0.12 -3.08 -11.78
C ASN A 64 0.09 -1.54 -11.75
N LEU A 65 0.80 -0.93 -10.79
CA LEU A 65 0.92 0.53 -10.71
C LEU A 65 1.63 1.11 -11.93
N ASN A 66 2.71 0.47 -12.38
CA ASN A 66 3.42 0.88 -13.59
C ASN A 66 2.51 0.80 -14.83
N ALA A 67 1.79 -0.31 -15.00
CA ALA A 67 0.85 -0.46 -16.11
C ALA A 67 -0.27 0.59 -16.07
N CYS A 68 -0.82 0.87 -14.87
CA CYS A 68 -1.82 1.90 -14.65
C CYS A 68 -1.29 3.29 -15.04
N ASN A 69 -0.09 3.65 -14.57
CA ASN A 69 0.54 4.94 -14.90
C ASN A 69 0.78 5.09 -16.41
N SER A 70 1.23 4.05 -17.10
CA SER A 70 1.38 4.07 -18.55
C SER A 70 0.04 4.28 -19.26
N SER A 71 -1.02 3.57 -18.83
CA SER A 71 -2.37 3.76 -19.39
C SER A 71 -2.91 5.17 -19.13
N LEU A 72 -2.72 5.70 -17.92
CA LEU A 72 -3.14 7.05 -17.56
C LEU A 72 -2.43 8.12 -18.40
N SER A 73 -1.13 7.94 -18.66
CA SER A 73 -0.37 8.83 -19.53
C SER A 73 -0.95 8.84 -20.95
N LEU A 74 -1.21 7.67 -21.53
CA LEU A 74 -1.80 7.55 -22.87
C LEU A 74 -3.20 8.18 -22.93
N GLN A 75 -4.02 7.99 -21.90
CA GLN A 75 -5.34 8.60 -21.81
C GLN A 75 -5.25 10.13 -21.72
N ASN A 76 -4.32 10.67 -20.94
CA ASN A 76 -4.11 12.10 -20.83
C ASN A 76 -3.63 12.73 -22.15
N GLU A 77 -2.78 12.03 -22.90
CA GLU A 77 -2.37 12.45 -24.24
C GLU A 77 -3.55 12.42 -25.22
N ALA A 78 -4.36 11.36 -25.19
CA ALA A 78 -5.56 11.25 -26.03
C ALA A 78 -6.58 12.37 -25.72
N ILE A 79 -6.80 12.70 -24.44
CA ILE A 79 -7.67 13.82 -24.03
C ILE A 79 -7.13 15.14 -24.57
N LYS A 80 -5.83 15.39 -24.45
CA LYS A 80 -5.20 16.61 -24.99
C LYS A 80 -5.33 16.69 -26.52
N ALA A 81 -5.20 15.57 -27.22
CA ALA A 81 -5.34 15.51 -28.67
C ALA A 81 -6.81 15.70 -29.11
N ALA A 82 -7.77 15.19 -28.32
CA ALA A 82 -9.20 15.35 -28.57
C ALA A 82 -9.77 16.69 -28.08
N ALA A 83 -8.98 17.47 -27.32
CA ALA A 83 -9.40 18.78 -26.85
C ALA A 83 -9.62 19.72 -28.03
N VAL A 84 -10.89 19.97 -28.34
CA VAL A 84 -11.29 20.98 -29.32
C VAL A 84 -10.97 22.35 -28.72
N LYS A 85 -10.19 23.16 -29.43
CA LYS A 85 -10.03 24.57 -29.09
C LYS A 85 -11.39 25.23 -29.32
N ILE A 86 -12.10 25.50 -28.23
CA ILE A 86 -13.28 26.35 -28.29
C ILE A 86 -12.74 27.76 -28.53
N ASP A 87 -13.03 28.28 -29.71
CA ASP A 87 -12.85 29.70 -29.97
C ASP A 87 -13.99 30.44 -29.29
N ASP A 88 -13.72 30.92 -28.08
CA ASP A 88 -14.66 31.76 -27.31
C ASP A 88 -14.76 33.19 -27.90
N THR A 89 -14.12 33.46 -29.04
CA THR A 89 -14.34 34.71 -29.78
C THR A 89 -15.82 34.77 -30.15
N PRO A 90 -16.58 35.75 -29.60
CA PRO A 90 -17.96 35.92 -29.96
C PRO A 90 -18.01 36.14 -31.48
N SER A 91 -18.86 35.38 -32.18
CA SER A 91 -19.06 35.62 -33.60
C SER A 91 -19.49 37.08 -33.81
N LYS A 92 -19.13 37.69 -34.94
CA LYS A 92 -19.53 39.08 -35.23
C LYS A 92 -21.05 39.24 -35.14
N GLU A 93 -21.81 38.19 -35.44
CA GLU A 93 -23.26 38.16 -35.24
C GLU A 93 -23.65 38.24 -33.75
N ALA A 94 -22.96 37.52 -32.86
CA ALA A 94 -23.21 37.56 -31.41
C ALA A 94 -22.92 38.94 -30.79
N GLU A 95 -21.90 39.66 -31.28
CA GLU A 95 -21.66 41.06 -30.86
C GLU A 95 -22.71 42.03 -31.41
N ARG A 96 -23.20 41.81 -32.64
CA ARG A 96 -24.27 42.64 -33.23
C ARG A 96 -25.58 42.49 -32.46
N ILE A 97 -25.94 41.27 -32.08
CA ILE A 97 -27.15 40.98 -31.28
C ILE A 97 -27.12 41.73 -29.94
N LYS A 98 -25.94 41.84 -29.28
CA LYS A 98 -25.80 42.59 -28.03
C LYS A 98 -26.03 44.10 -28.18
N LYS A 99 -25.79 44.66 -29.37
CA LYS A 99 -25.91 46.11 -29.65
C LYS A 99 -27.31 46.53 -30.06
N ILE A 100 -28.15 45.58 -30.50
CA ILE A 100 -29.52 45.87 -30.94
C ILE A 100 -30.42 45.87 -29.72
N TYR A 101 -30.57 47.06 -29.13
CA TYR A 101 -31.44 47.30 -27.99
C TYR A 101 -32.72 47.99 -28.45
N VAL A 102 -33.83 47.25 -28.50
CA VAL A 102 -35.15 47.80 -28.87
C VAL A 102 -35.75 48.49 -27.65
N LYS A 103 -35.54 49.80 -27.52
CA LYS A 103 -36.12 50.64 -26.44
C LYS A 103 -37.62 50.90 -26.62
N ASP A 104 -38.08 50.93 -27.86
CA ASP A 104 -39.46 51.24 -28.25
C ASP A 104 -40.05 50.02 -28.97
N LYS A 105 -41.21 49.54 -28.51
CA LYS A 105 -41.89 48.33 -29.04
C LYS A 105 -42.87 48.63 -30.17
N SER A 106 -42.77 49.82 -30.77
CA SER A 106 -43.53 50.13 -31.98
C SER A 106 -43.12 49.17 -33.11
N CYS A 107 -44.07 48.79 -33.97
CA CYS A 107 -43.85 47.88 -35.09
C CYS A 107 -42.71 48.37 -36.02
N GLU A 108 -42.59 49.69 -36.17
CA GLU A 108 -41.57 50.32 -37.00
C GLU A 108 -40.17 50.20 -36.39
N ALA A 109 -40.04 50.35 -35.06
CA ALA A 109 -38.79 50.17 -34.34
C ALA A 109 -38.33 48.71 -34.33
N GLU A 110 -39.25 47.76 -34.15
CA GLU A 110 -38.96 46.33 -34.25
C GLU A 110 -38.51 45.95 -35.67
N LEU A 111 -39.21 46.42 -36.71
CA LEU A 111 -38.84 46.15 -38.10
C LEU A 111 -37.45 46.73 -38.46
N ALA A 112 -37.12 47.91 -37.94
CA ALA A 112 -35.80 48.52 -38.13
C ALA A 112 -34.68 47.69 -37.48
N ALA A 113 -34.89 47.26 -36.22
CA ALA A 113 -33.96 46.40 -35.50
C ALA A 113 -33.76 45.04 -36.20
N TYR A 114 -34.85 44.43 -36.70
CA TYR A 114 -34.78 43.21 -37.51
C TYR A 114 -33.96 43.40 -38.80
N LYS A 115 -34.14 44.51 -39.51
CA LYS A 115 -33.34 44.80 -40.71
C LYS A 115 -31.86 45.00 -40.39
N GLU A 116 -31.55 45.56 -39.23
CA GLU A 116 -30.17 45.80 -38.78
C GLU A 116 -29.45 44.52 -38.34
N LEU A 117 -30.19 43.49 -37.90
CA LEU A 117 -29.65 42.14 -37.64
C LEU A 117 -29.11 41.45 -38.91
N PHE A 118 -29.69 41.74 -40.08
CA PHE A 118 -29.44 40.99 -41.33
C PHE A 118 -28.75 41.81 -42.44
N ARG A 119 -28.24 43.02 -42.16
CA ARG A 119 -27.38 43.74 -43.12
C ARG A 119 -25.98 43.11 -43.19
N ASP A 120 -25.42 43.00 -44.39
CA ASP A 120 -24.04 42.57 -44.63
C ASP A 120 -23.02 43.63 -44.18
#